data_AF-A0A376FA38-F1
#
_entry.id   AF-A0A376FA38-F1
#
_cell.length_a   1.000
_cell.length_b   1.000
_cell.length_c   1.000
_cell.angle_alpha   90.00
_cell.angle_beta   90.00
_cell.angle_gamma   90.00
#
_symmetry.space_group_name_H-M   'P 1'
#
loop_
_entity.id
_entity.type
_entity.pdbx_description
1 polymer ?
#
loop_
_entity_poly.entity_id
_entity_poly.type
_entity_poly.pdbx_seq_one_letter_code
_entity_poly.pdbx_strand_id
1 'polypeptide(L)'
;MKMLGFDFNGGRLDVSAHPFCGGVPEDVRITTRYDEDELLSALFGVIHETGHARYEQNLPRAWSGQPIALARSTAIHESQSLFFEMQLGRSEAFLRHLLPAVHARFGSQAAFSEENFIAWNQRVKPGYIRVDADEVSYPAHVVLRYEIERALINGEIEVDDIPALWDEKMQAWLGLSTKDNYRNGCMQDIHWTDGGFGYFPSYTLGAMYAAQLFHAARTALPGLQTSIAEGDFSALFEWLRQNIWQHGSRFSTSKLITQATGEDLNIRYFREHLTSRYL
;
A
#
# COMPACT_ATOMS: atom_id res chain seq x y z
N MET A 1 -9.59 11.57 0.04
CA MET A 1 -8.75 12.46 0.89
C MET A 1 -9.49 13.05 2.08
N LYS A 2 -10.40 14.03 1.92
CA LYS A 2 -11.10 14.65 3.08
C LYS A 2 -11.84 13.64 3.96
N MET A 3 -12.59 12.74 3.33
CA MET A 3 -13.25 11.60 3.99
C MET A 3 -12.26 10.73 4.77
N LEU A 4 -11.05 10.54 4.22
CA LEU A 4 -9.96 9.79 4.82
C LEU A 4 -9.11 10.64 5.78
N GLY A 5 -9.62 11.79 6.21
CA GLY A 5 -9.03 12.69 7.22
C GLY A 5 -7.68 13.30 6.87
N PHE A 6 -7.32 13.43 5.59
CA PHE A 6 -6.13 14.18 5.17
C PHE A 6 -6.28 15.66 5.54
N ASP A 7 -5.26 16.24 6.20
CA ASP A 7 -5.23 17.67 6.53
C ASP A 7 -4.72 18.50 5.35
N PHE A 8 -5.63 19.23 4.71
CA PHE A 8 -5.31 20.13 3.59
C PHE A 8 -4.68 21.47 4.03
N ASN A 9 -4.64 21.78 5.32
CA ASN A 9 -3.87 22.93 5.81
C ASN A 9 -2.39 22.59 6.01
N GLY A 10 -2.07 21.29 6.15
CA GLY A 10 -0.71 20.76 6.28
C GLY A 10 -0.32 19.88 5.10
N GLY A 11 -0.84 20.15 3.89
CA GLY A 11 -0.56 19.34 2.71
C GLY A 11 -1.43 19.61 1.49
N ARG A 12 -1.09 18.99 0.36
CA ARG A 12 -1.87 19.08 -0.89
C ARG A 12 -1.65 17.87 -1.81
N LEU A 13 -2.52 17.77 -2.83
CA LEU A 13 -2.41 16.81 -3.93
C LEU A 13 -1.95 17.52 -5.21
N ASP A 14 -1.04 16.88 -5.93
CA ASP A 14 -0.49 17.30 -7.23
C ASP A 14 -0.42 16.16 -8.26
N VAL A 15 0.00 16.47 -9.48
CA VAL A 15 0.21 15.47 -10.55
C VAL A 15 1.70 15.23 -10.77
N SER A 16 2.11 13.96 -10.88
CA SER A 16 3.47 13.55 -11.24
C SER A 16 3.45 12.32 -12.16
N ALA A 17 4.63 11.96 -12.70
CA ALA A 17 4.77 10.75 -13.52
C ALA A 17 4.64 9.46 -12.70
N HIS A 18 5.14 9.48 -11.46
CA HIS A 18 5.04 8.40 -10.48
C HIS A 18 4.46 8.98 -9.19
N PRO A 19 3.32 8.47 -8.69
CA PRO A 19 2.78 8.88 -7.39
C PRO A 19 3.81 8.71 -6.27
N PHE A 20 3.86 9.66 -5.34
CA PHE A 20 4.66 9.57 -4.13
C PHE A 20 4.10 10.50 -3.04
N CYS A 21 4.52 10.23 -1.80
CA CYS A 21 4.30 11.07 -0.63
C CYS A 21 5.64 11.60 -0.12
N GLY A 22 5.70 12.89 0.22
CA GLY A 22 6.90 13.49 0.80
C GLY A 22 6.66 14.85 1.42
N GLY A 23 7.72 15.50 1.89
CA GLY A 23 7.66 16.80 2.57
C GLY A 23 8.12 16.71 4.01
N VAL A 24 7.51 17.52 4.88
CA VAL A 24 7.79 17.56 6.33
C VAL A 24 6.48 17.41 7.11
N PRO A 25 6.49 17.04 8.40
CA PRO A 25 5.24 16.83 9.16
C PRO A 25 4.26 18.01 9.14
N GLU A 26 4.74 19.24 8.94
CA GLU A 26 3.94 20.46 8.80
C GLU A 26 3.41 20.74 7.38
N ASP A 27 4.00 20.12 6.34
CA ASP A 27 3.60 20.26 4.93
C ASP A 27 3.89 18.94 4.19
N VAL A 28 2.92 18.02 4.25
CA VAL A 28 2.98 16.70 3.63
C VAL A 28 2.25 16.73 2.29
N ARG A 29 2.99 16.51 1.20
CA ARG A 29 2.47 16.59 -0.16
C ARG A 29 2.43 15.21 -0.76
N ILE A 30 1.36 14.95 -1.50
CA ILE A 30 1.18 13.73 -2.26
C ILE A 30 0.96 14.04 -3.72
N THR A 31 1.32 13.11 -4.59
CA THR A 31 1.06 13.22 -6.02
C THR A 31 0.27 12.04 -6.53
N THR A 32 -0.36 12.19 -7.68
CA THR A 32 -1.02 11.09 -8.39
C THR A 32 -0.76 11.19 -9.89
N ARG A 33 -1.11 10.14 -10.61
CA ARG A 33 -1.14 10.09 -12.07
C ARG A 33 -2.57 9.75 -12.49
N TYR A 34 -3.13 10.56 -13.39
CA TYR A 34 -4.45 10.30 -13.96
C TYR A 34 -4.30 9.56 -15.29
N ASP A 35 -5.17 8.58 -15.49
CA ASP A 35 -5.48 7.98 -16.78
C ASP A 35 -6.94 8.33 -17.08
N GLU A 36 -7.21 8.99 -18.22
CA GLU A 36 -8.57 9.38 -18.57
C GLU A 36 -9.45 8.17 -18.93
N ASP A 37 -8.82 7.04 -19.27
CA ASP A 37 -9.50 5.80 -19.63
C ASP A 37 -9.70 4.86 -18.42
N GLU A 38 -9.11 5.17 -17.25
CA GLU A 38 -9.13 4.28 -16.08
C GLU A 38 -9.31 5.03 -14.75
N LEU A 39 -10.49 4.84 -14.13
CA LEU A 39 -10.88 5.54 -12.91
C LEU A 39 -10.13 5.05 -11.66
N LEU A 40 -9.96 3.73 -11.52
CA LEU A 40 -9.59 3.15 -10.23
C LEU A 40 -8.13 3.37 -9.88
N SER A 41 -7.23 3.40 -10.87
CA SER A 41 -5.79 3.57 -10.71
C SER A 41 -5.49 4.87 -9.99
N ALA A 42 -6.00 6.00 -10.49
CA ALA A 42 -5.80 7.30 -9.85
C ALA A 42 -6.51 7.39 -8.49
N LEU A 43 -7.71 6.82 -8.37
CA LEU A 43 -8.47 6.80 -7.13
C LEU A 43 -7.72 6.06 -6.01
N PHE A 44 -7.30 4.82 -6.26
CA PHE A 44 -6.59 3.99 -5.28
C PHE A 44 -5.16 4.44 -5.07
N GLY A 45 -4.48 4.97 -6.09
CA GLY A 45 -3.21 5.66 -5.92
C GLY A 45 -3.33 6.85 -4.95
N VAL A 46 -4.37 7.68 -5.07
CA VAL A 46 -4.61 8.77 -4.10
C VAL A 46 -4.94 8.24 -2.71
N ILE A 47 -5.67 7.13 -2.58
CA ILE A 47 -5.97 6.50 -1.28
C ILE A 47 -4.67 5.96 -0.64
N HIS A 48 -3.83 5.31 -1.43
CA HIS A 48 -2.51 4.80 -1.04
C HIS A 48 -1.64 5.92 -0.48
N GLU A 49 -1.42 6.97 -1.26
CA GLU A 49 -0.60 8.12 -0.84
C GLU A 49 -1.23 8.87 0.34
N THR A 50 -2.56 8.88 0.44
CA THR A 50 -3.24 9.42 1.64
C THR A 50 -2.85 8.63 2.89
N GLY A 51 -2.72 7.31 2.83
CA GLY A 51 -2.28 6.50 3.98
C GLY A 51 -0.87 6.86 4.44
N HIS A 52 0.07 7.01 3.50
CA HIS A 52 1.41 7.55 3.79
C HIS A 52 1.32 8.92 4.47
N ALA A 53 0.55 9.84 3.88
CA ALA A 53 0.46 11.19 4.41
C ALA A 53 -0.20 11.26 5.79
N ARG A 54 -1.21 10.42 6.05
CA ARG A 54 -1.85 10.33 7.37
C ARG A 54 -0.87 9.90 8.44
N TYR A 55 0.08 9.02 8.13
CA TYR A 55 1.15 8.67 9.06
C TYR A 55 2.01 9.90 9.37
N GLU A 56 2.56 10.53 8.33
CA GLU A 56 3.45 11.68 8.44
C GLU A 56 2.81 12.87 9.18
N GLN A 57 1.56 13.21 8.86
CA GLN A 57 0.82 14.31 9.48
C GLN A 57 0.56 14.11 10.99
N ASN A 58 0.66 12.87 11.47
CA ASN A 58 0.37 12.46 12.84
C ASN A 58 1.62 11.97 13.61
N LEU A 59 2.82 12.16 13.05
CA LEU A 59 4.08 11.98 13.77
C LEU A 59 4.17 12.98 14.95
N PRO A 60 4.95 12.67 16.00
CA PRO A 60 4.91 13.44 17.25
C PRO A 60 5.59 14.81 17.10
N ARG A 61 4.79 15.84 16.77
CA ARG A 61 5.22 17.23 16.51
C ARG A 61 6.03 17.89 17.64
N ALA A 62 5.83 17.46 18.89
CA ALA A 62 6.63 17.96 20.02
C ALA A 62 8.13 17.67 19.86
N TRP A 63 8.48 16.70 19.01
CA TRP A 63 9.84 16.27 18.72
C TRP A 63 10.22 16.47 17.24
N SER A 64 9.54 17.36 16.50
CA SER A 64 9.85 17.64 15.09
C SER A 64 11.36 17.89 14.89
N GLY A 65 11.93 17.24 13.86
CA GLY A 65 13.37 17.29 13.56
C GLY A 65 14.25 16.37 14.43
N GLN A 66 13.71 15.70 15.44
CA GLN A 66 14.44 14.69 16.22
C GLN A 66 14.24 13.29 15.62
N PRO A 67 15.23 12.39 15.72
CA PRO A 67 15.11 11.02 15.20
C PRO A 67 13.88 10.25 15.71
N ILE A 68 13.44 10.52 16.95
CA ILE A 68 12.26 9.88 17.54
C ILE A 68 10.95 10.24 16.81
N ALA A 69 10.90 11.38 16.13
CA ALA A 69 9.73 11.84 15.39
C ALA A 69 9.69 11.33 13.95
N LEU A 70 10.71 10.63 13.48
CA LEU A 70 10.72 10.06 12.13
C LEU A 70 9.82 8.83 12.03
N ALA A 71 9.24 8.59 10.86
CA ALA A 71 8.57 7.34 10.53
C ALA A 71 9.47 6.14 10.83
N ARG A 72 8.88 5.06 11.35
CA ARG A 72 9.62 3.95 11.95
C ARG A 72 10.55 3.22 10.97
N SER A 73 10.01 2.83 9.83
CA SER A 73 10.71 2.14 8.77
C SER A 73 9.87 2.20 7.50
N THR A 74 10.49 1.97 6.34
CA THR A 74 9.77 1.87 5.06
C THR A 74 8.63 0.87 5.12
N ALA A 75 8.82 -0.29 5.76
CA ALA A 75 7.76 -1.30 5.88
C ALA A 75 6.56 -0.84 6.73
N ILE A 76 6.79 -0.11 7.83
CA ILE A 76 5.69 0.45 8.65
C ILE A 76 5.00 1.61 7.92
N HIS A 77 5.78 2.37 7.13
CA HIS A 77 5.23 3.45 6.31
C HIS A 77 4.32 2.90 5.22
N GLU A 78 4.80 1.91 4.48
CA GLU A 78 4.03 1.17 3.48
C GLU A 78 2.82 0.45 4.08
N SER A 79 2.93 -0.03 5.32
CA SER A 79 1.78 -0.64 5.96
C SER A 79 0.65 0.37 6.16
N GLN A 80 0.93 1.68 6.27
CA GLN A 80 -0.14 2.69 6.36
C GLN A 80 -0.78 2.96 5.01
N SER A 81 -0.01 3.03 3.92
CA SER A 81 -0.57 3.18 2.58
C SER A 81 -1.44 1.99 2.19
N LEU A 82 -0.94 0.77 2.40
CA LEU A 82 -1.68 -0.47 2.10
C LEU A 82 -2.83 -0.72 3.08
N PHE A 83 -2.76 -0.22 4.33
CA PHE A 83 -3.92 -0.23 5.22
C PHE A 83 -5.06 0.60 4.65
N PHE A 84 -4.76 1.80 4.12
CA PHE A 84 -5.77 2.67 3.52
C PHE A 84 -6.26 2.13 2.19
N GLU A 85 -5.36 1.69 1.31
CA GLU A 85 -5.71 1.22 -0.03
C GLU A 85 -6.35 -0.16 0.01
N MET A 86 -5.62 -1.16 0.51
CA MET A 86 -5.99 -2.56 0.37
C MET A 86 -6.92 -3.02 1.48
N GLN A 87 -6.66 -2.65 2.74
CA GLN A 87 -7.48 -3.14 3.86
C GLN A 87 -8.80 -2.37 3.95
N LEU A 88 -8.74 -1.04 3.97
CA LEU A 88 -9.90 -0.17 4.05
C LEU A 88 -10.54 0.05 2.66
N GLY A 89 -9.79 0.63 1.72
CA GLY A 89 -10.31 1.16 0.45
C GLY A 89 -10.94 0.10 -0.46
N ARG A 90 -10.37 -1.12 -0.49
CA ARG A 90 -10.89 -2.24 -1.28
C ARG A 90 -11.82 -3.18 -0.49
N SER A 91 -12.20 -2.81 0.73
CA SER A 91 -13.25 -3.53 1.48
C SER A 91 -14.63 -3.29 0.86
N GLU A 92 -15.51 -4.29 0.91
CA GLU A 92 -16.88 -4.13 0.42
C GLU A 92 -17.61 -2.96 1.10
N ALA A 93 -17.44 -2.82 2.43
CA ALA A 93 -18.08 -1.76 3.19
C ALA A 93 -17.68 -0.36 2.69
N PHE A 94 -16.39 -0.15 2.42
CA PHE A 94 -15.91 1.13 1.89
C PHE A 94 -16.34 1.34 0.44
N LEU A 95 -16.29 0.30 -0.40
CA LEU A 95 -16.70 0.39 -1.81
C LEU A 95 -18.19 0.71 -1.93
N ARG A 96 -19.05 0.12 -1.09
CA ARG A 96 -20.48 0.47 -0.96
C ARG A 96 -20.66 1.94 -0.57
N HIS A 97 -19.89 2.41 0.40
CA HIS A 97 -19.92 3.81 0.83
C HIS A 97 -19.48 4.78 -0.29
N LEU A 98 -18.49 4.39 -1.10
CA LEU A 98 -17.94 5.21 -2.16
C LEU A 98 -18.83 5.27 -3.41
N LEU A 99 -19.57 4.21 -3.70
CA LEU A 99 -20.32 4.04 -4.94
C LEU A 99 -21.31 5.18 -5.26
N PRO A 100 -22.07 5.74 -4.30
CA PRO A 100 -22.93 6.90 -4.57
C PRO A 100 -22.17 8.13 -5.11
N ALA A 101 -20.94 8.36 -4.65
CA ALA A 101 -20.10 9.46 -5.15
C ALA A 101 -19.61 9.18 -6.58
N VAL A 102 -19.33 7.92 -6.91
CA VAL A 102 -18.99 7.49 -8.28
C VAL A 102 -20.17 7.74 -9.22
N HIS A 103 -21.38 7.31 -8.83
CA HIS A 103 -22.59 7.55 -9.62
C HIS A 103 -22.86 9.05 -9.82
N ALA A 104 -22.71 9.86 -8.76
CA ALA A 104 -22.92 11.30 -8.86
C ALA A 104 -21.96 11.99 -9.84
N ARG A 105 -20.74 11.45 -10.02
CA ARG A 105 -19.69 12.09 -10.83
C ARG A 105 -19.60 11.55 -12.26
N PHE A 106 -19.92 10.28 -12.47
CA PHE A 106 -19.76 9.58 -13.75
C PHE A 106 -21.09 9.07 -14.33
N GLY A 107 -22.21 9.26 -13.62
CA GLY A 107 -23.52 8.73 -13.99
C GLY A 107 -23.69 7.27 -13.62
N SER A 108 -24.94 6.83 -13.46
CA SER A 108 -25.25 5.42 -13.21
C SER A 108 -25.16 4.62 -14.52
N GLN A 109 -24.38 3.54 -14.51
CA GLN A 109 -24.19 2.64 -15.64
C GLN A 109 -23.94 1.21 -15.14
N ALA A 110 -24.11 0.20 -16.00
CA ALA A 110 -23.96 -1.20 -15.61
C ALA A 110 -22.59 -1.51 -14.98
N ALA A 111 -21.53 -0.84 -15.44
CA ALA A 111 -20.17 -0.98 -14.88
C ALA A 111 -20.09 -0.55 -13.39
N PHE A 112 -21.02 0.28 -12.92
CA PHE A 112 -21.10 0.73 -11.53
C PHE A 112 -22.26 0.09 -10.77
N SER A 113 -22.77 -1.08 -11.20
CA SER A 113 -23.55 -1.89 -10.27
C SER A 113 -22.67 -2.25 -9.06
N GLU A 114 -23.27 -2.38 -7.88
CA GLU A 114 -22.51 -2.66 -6.65
C GLU A 114 -21.66 -3.93 -6.79
N GLU A 115 -22.26 -5.01 -7.26
CA GLU A 115 -21.58 -6.29 -7.49
C GLU A 115 -20.40 -6.14 -8.45
N ASN A 116 -20.59 -5.48 -9.61
CA ASN A 116 -19.51 -5.32 -10.59
C ASN A 116 -18.41 -4.38 -10.07
N PHE A 117 -18.78 -3.31 -9.37
CA PHE A 117 -17.83 -2.37 -8.81
C PHE A 117 -16.93 -3.05 -7.76
N ILE A 118 -17.52 -3.88 -6.89
CA ILE A 118 -16.76 -4.68 -5.91
C ILE A 118 -15.88 -5.71 -6.62
N ALA A 119 -16.45 -6.51 -7.52
CA ALA A 119 -15.73 -7.57 -8.22
C ALA A 119 -14.55 -7.02 -9.04
N TRP A 120 -14.72 -5.86 -9.69
CA TRP A 120 -13.65 -5.24 -10.47
C TRP A 120 -12.50 -4.75 -9.57
N ASN A 121 -12.83 -4.18 -8.40
CA ASN A 121 -11.84 -3.75 -7.40
C ASN A 121 -11.07 -4.90 -6.74
N GLN A 122 -11.60 -6.11 -6.83
CA GLN A 122 -11.04 -7.34 -6.25
C GLN A 122 -10.66 -8.35 -7.35
N ARG A 123 -10.44 -7.87 -8.58
CA ARG A 123 -10.00 -8.74 -9.66
C ARG A 123 -8.54 -9.14 -9.46
N VAL A 124 -8.26 -10.43 -9.56
CA VAL A 124 -6.91 -10.99 -9.58
C VAL A 124 -6.53 -11.34 -11.01
N LYS A 125 -5.38 -10.84 -11.47
CA LYS A 125 -4.85 -11.15 -12.80
C LYS A 125 -3.34 -10.90 -12.82
N PRO A 126 -2.52 -11.94 -13.08
CA PRO A 126 -1.10 -11.75 -13.30
C PRO A 126 -0.83 -10.69 -14.39
N GLY A 127 0.05 -9.75 -14.07
CA GLY A 127 0.45 -8.65 -14.93
C GLY A 127 1.96 -8.46 -14.93
N TYR A 128 2.46 -7.61 -15.83
CA TYR A 128 3.90 -7.32 -15.94
C TYR A 128 4.38 -6.28 -14.93
N ILE A 129 3.51 -5.35 -14.57
CA ILE A 129 3.87 -4.12 -13.85
C ILE A 129 3.54 -4.26 -12.37
N ARG A 130 4.56 -4.19 -11.51
CA ARG A 130 4.42 -4.36 -10.06
C ARG A 130 3.46 -3.35 -9.43
N VAL A 131 3.54 -2.07 -9.81
CA VAL A 131 2.70 -1.02 -9.22
C VAL A 131 1.22 -1.14 -9.60
N ASP A 132 0.90 -1.91 -10.64
CA ASP A 132 -0.46 -2.19 -11.08
C ASP A 132 -0.94 -3.60 -10.67
N ALA A 133 -0.11 -4.36 -9.97
CA ALA A 133 -0.42 -5.74 -9.60
C ALA A 133 -1.51 -5.81 -8.53
N ASP A 134 -2.37 -6.82 -8.62
CA ASP A 134 -3.40 -7.08 -7.62
C ASP A 134 -2.79 -7.60 -6.29
N GLU A 135 -3.59 -7.57 -5.23
CA GLU A 135 -3.12 -7.91 -3.86
C GLU A 135 -2.54 -9.34 -3.73
N VAL A 136 -2.97 -10.27 -4.59
CA VAL A 136 -2.52 -11.67 -4.56
C VAL A 136 -1.23 -11.86 -5.36
N SER A 137 -1.12 -11.22 -6.53
CA SER A 137 0.05 -11.34 -7.40
C SER A 137 1.19 -10.40 -7.00
N TYR A 138 0.91 -9.29 -6.32
CA TYR A 138 1.90 -8.28 -5.91
C TYR A 138 3.12 -8.85 -5.16
N PRO A 139 2.98 -9.75 -4.15
CA PRO A 139 4.14 -10.31 -3.45
C PRO A 139 5.12 -11.07 -4.36
N ALA A 140 4.64 -11.72 -5.43
CA ALA A 140 5.51 -12.40 -6.40
C ALA A 140 6.46 -11.40 -7.10
N HIS A 141 5.96 -10.21 -7.44
CA HIS A 141 6.79 -9.14 -8.00
C HIS A 141 7.91 -8.69 -7.05
N VAL A 142 7.66 -8.69 -5.74
CA VAL A 142 8.67 -8.34 -4.73
C VAL A 142 9.68 -9.47 -4.56
N VAL A 143 9.22 -10.72 -4.49
CA VAL A 143 10.08 -11.89 -4.32
C VAL A 143 11.10 -12.01 -5.45
N LEU A 144 10.68 -11.84 -6.72
CA LEU A 144 11.63 -11.95 -7.83
C LEU A 144 12.75 -10.90 -7.77
N ARG A 145 12.43 -9.67 -7.33
CA ARG A 145 13.41 -8.59 -7.17
C ARG A 145 14.38 -8.90 -6.03
N TYR A 146 13.84 -9.33 -4.88
CA TYR A 146 14.66 -9.74 -3.74
C TYR A 146 15.62 -10.88 -4.09
N GLU A 147 15.16 -11.89 -4.84
CA GLU A 147 16.02 -13.00 -5.27
C GLU A 147 17.15 -12.53 -6.19
N ILE A 148 16.88 -11.61 -7.12
CA ILE A 148 17.90 -11.02 -8.00
C ILE A 148 18.88 -10.16 -7.19
N GLU A 149 18.38 -9.30 -6.30
CA GLU A 149 19.21 -8.47 -5.43
C GLU A 149 20.15 -9.30 -4.57
N ARG A 150 19.63 -10.37 -3.96
CA ARG A 150 20.41 -11.28 -3.12
C ARG A 150 21.52 -11.94 -3.91
N ALA A 151 21.23 -12.42 -5.12
CA ALA A 151 22.23 -13.05 -5.98
C ALA A 151 23.33 -12.06 -6.41
N LEU A 152 22.96 -10.83 -6.78
CA LEU A 152 23.92 -9.76 -7.09
C LEU A 152 24.84 -9.45 -5.91
N ILE A 153 24.26 -9.24 -4.72
CA ILE A 153 25.00 -8.88 -3.51
C ILE A 153 25.95 -10.02 -3.08
N ASN A 154 25.55 -11.27 -3.29
CA ASN A 154 26.38 -12.43 -3.00
C ASN A 154 27.46 -12.71 -4.05
N GLY A 155 27.48 -11.98 -5.18
CA GLY A 155 28.39 -12.23 -6.30
C GLY A 155 28.08 -13.54 -7.05
N GLU A 156 26.83 -14.00 -7.01
CA GLU A 156 26.37 -15.21 -7.70
C GLU A 156 26.04 -14.94 -9.18
N ILE A 157 25.72 -13.68 -9.51
CA ILE A 157 25.35 -13.21 -10.85
C ILE A 157 25.97 -11.82 -11.11
N GLU A 158 26.09 -11.45 -12.38
CA GLU A 158 26.50 -10.12 -12.82
C GLU A 158 25.31 -9.33 -13.37
N VAL A 159 25.49 -8.02 -13.59
CA VAL A 159 24.42 -7.12 -14.09
C VAL A 159 23.84 -7.59 -15.43
N ASP A 160 24.69 -8.15 -16.29
CA ASP A 160 24.28 -8.63 -17.62
C ASP A 160 23.35 -9.87 -17.55
N ASP A 161 23.30 -10.57 -16.41
CA ASP A 161 22.42 -11.73 -16.20
C ASP A 161 20.98 -11.33 -15.84
N ILE A 162 20.77 -10.09 -15.38
CA ILE A 162 19.47 -9.60 -14.86
C ILE A 162 18.33 -9.82 -15.86
N PRO A 163 18.43 -9.49 -17.16
CA PRO A 163 17.30 -9.64 -18.07
C PRO A 163 16.84 -11.10 -18.23
N ALA A 164 17.76 -12.05 -18.26
CA ALA A 164 17.45 -13.47 -18.40
C ALA A 164 16.80 -14.02 -17.12
N LEU A 165 17.38 -13.70 -15.96
CA LEU A 165 16.86 -14.12 -14.65
C LEU A 165 15.51 -13.47 -14.34
N TRP A 166 15.28 -12.24 -14.80
CA TRP A 166 13.99 -11.59 -14.69
C TRP A 166 12.91 -12.36 -15.46
N ASP A 167 13.16 -12.73 -16.72
CA ASP A 167 12.22 -13.53 -17.52
C ASP A 167 11.94 -14.89 -16.87
N GLU A 168 12.99 -15.59 -16.42
CA GLU A 168 12.85 -16.87 -15.72
C GLU A 168 11.95 -16.75 -14.49
N LYS A 169 12.19 -15.75 -13.63
CA LYS A 169 11.43 -15.56 -12.40
C LYS A 169 10.01 -15.07 -12.65
N MET A 170 9.80 -14.18 -13.63
CA MET A 170 8.45 -13.76 -14.04
C MET A 170 7.64 -14.96 -14.56
N GLN A 171 8.27 -15.87 -15.30
CA GLN A 171 7.62 -17.11 -15.73
C GLN A 171 7.28 -18.02 -14.54
N ALA A 172 8.25 -18.25 -13.65
CA ALA A 172 8.07 -19.14 -12.51
C ALA A 172 6.96 -18.67 -11.55
N TRP A 173 6.92 -17.36 -11.26
CA TRP A 173 6.00 -16.80 -10.28
C TRP A 173 4.64 -16.36 -10.85
N LEU A 174 4.62 -15.86 -12.09
CA LEU A 174 3.45 -15.21 -12.69
C LEU A 174 3.02 -15.81 -14.03
N GLY A 175 3.80 -16.73 -14.62
CA GLY A 175 3.52 -17.33 -15.92
C GLY A 175 3.65 -16.36 -17.10
N LEU A 176 4.48 -15.32 -16.96
CA LEU A 176 4.63 -14.24 -17.95
C LEU A 176 6.06 -14.15 -18.47
N SER A 177 6.23 -14.01 -19.80
CA SER A 177 7.55 -13.79 -20.42
C SER A 177 7.83 -12.31 -20.58
N THR A 178 8.99 -11.86 -20.14
CA THR A 178 9.54 -10.53 -20.41
C THR A 178 10.67 -10.55 -21.42
N LYS A 179 10.89 -11.68 -22.11
CA LYS A 179 11.89 -11.80 -23.17
C LYS A 179 11.75 -10.66 -24.19
N ASP A 180 12.87 -9.99 -24.46
CA ASP A 180 12.97 -8.83 -25.36
C ASP A 180 12.08 -7.62 -24.98
N ASN A 181 11.53 -7.59 -23.76
CA ASN A 181 10.68 -6.53 -23.24
C ASN A 181 11.27 -5.91 -21.97
N TYR A 182 12.32 -5.11 -22.11
CA TYR A 182 12.98 -4.47 -20.97
C TYR A 182 12.11 -3.41 -20.30
N ARG A 183 11.33 -2.67 -21.09
CA ARG A 183 10.45 -1.58 -20.61
C ARG A 183 9.46 -2.07 -19.54
N ASN A 184 8.77 -3.18 -19.81
CA ASN A 184 7.84 -3.80 -18.87
C ASN A 184 8.47 -5.02 -18.17
N GLY A 185 9.79 -5.14 -18.25
CA GLY A 185 10.61 -6.18 -17.63
C GLY A 185 11.51 -5.57 -16.56
N CYS A 186 12.80 -5.86 -16.63
CA CYS A 186 13.79 -5.45 -15.64
C CYS A 186 14.00 -3.93 -15.50
N MET A 187 13.55 -3.10 -16.45
CA MET A 187 13.67 -1.64 -16.38
C MET A 187 12.38 -0.94 -15.91
N GLN A 188 11.37 -1.69 -15.43
CA GLN A 188 10.08 -1.10 -15.07
C GLN A 188 10.11 -0.25 -13.79
N ASP A 189 11.12 -0.45 -12.93
CA ASP A 189 11.25 0.22 -11.64
C ASP A 189 12.53 1.06 -11.58
N ILE A 190 12.45 2.20 -10.89
CA ILE A 190 13.57 3.14 -10.74
C ILE A 190 14.57 2.73 -9.63
N HIS A 191 14.16 1.86 -8.70
CA HIS A 191 14.87 1.63 -7.44
C HIS A 191 16.34 1.24 -7.61
N TRP A 192 16.68 0.34 -8.53
CA TRP A 192 18.08 -0.06 -8.74
C TRP A 192 18.93 1.07 -9.33
N THR A 193 18.35 1.93 -10.17
CA THR A 193 19.05 3.10 -10.70
C THR A 193 19.27 4.19 -9.66
N ASP A 194 18.46 4.20 -8.59
CA ASP A 194 18.58 5.10 -7.44
C ASP A 194 19.37 4.46 -6.26
N GLY A 195 19.93 3.26 -6.44
CA GLY A 195 20.70 2.55 -5.42
C GLY A 195 19.87 1.89 -4.31
N GLY A 196 18.56 1.77 -4.48
CA GLY A 196 17.60 1.18 -3.53
C GLY A 196 17.64 -0.34 -3.42
N PHE A 197 18.81 -0.94 -3.19
CA PHE A 197 18.96 -2.38 -2.96
C PHE A 197 18.51 -2.77 -1.54
N GLY A 198 17.80 -3.91 -1.42
CA GLY A 198 17.20 -4.34 -0.16
C GLY A 198 15.94 -3.55 0.22
N TYR A 199 15.47 -2.66 -0.67
CA TYR A 199 14.28 -1.85 -0.45
C TYR A 199 12.99 -2.63 -0.72
N PHE A 200 12.92 -3.40 -1.81
CA PHE A 200 11.69 -4.08 -2.24
C PHE A 200 11.03 -4.98 -1.19
N PRO A 201 11.77 -5.74 -0.35
CA PRO A 201 11.16 -6.54 0.72
C PRO A 201 10.24 -5.73 1.65
N SER A 202 10.51 -4.44 1.81
CA SER A 202 9.67 -3.55 2.63
C SER A 202 8.23 -3.45 2.14
N TYR A 203 7.98 -3.62 0.83
CA TYR A 203 6.64 -3.54 0.26
C TYR A 203 5.74 -4.70 0.71
N THR A 204 6.24 -5.94 0.58
CA THR A 204 5.50 -7.13 1.04
C THR A 204 5.40 -7.18 2.56
N LEU A 205 6.43 -6.75 3.29
CA LEU A 205 6.35 -6.57 4.74
C LEU A 205 5.26 -5.56 5.12
N GLY A 206 5.15 -4.46 4.37
CA GLY A 206 4.08 -3.47 4.52
C GLY A 206 2.68 -4.09 4.38
N ALA A 207 2.47 -4.91 3.36
CA ALA A 207 1.19 -5.62 3.16
C ALA A 207 0.85 -6.54 4.35
N MET A 208 1.85 -7.27 4.87
CA MET A 208 1.66 -8.16 6.01
C MET A 208 1.34 -7.38 7.29
N TYR A 209 2.07 -6.29 7.57
CA TYR A 209 1.79 -5.42 8.70
C TYR A 209 0.41 -4.76 8.57
N ALA A 210 0.01 -4.32 7.37
CA ALA A 210 -1.29 -3.71 7.13
C ALA A 210 -2.43 -4.66 7.51
N ALA A 211 -2.37 -5.92 7.06
CA ALA A 211 -3.37 -6.93 7.39
C ALA A 211 -3.40 -7.25 8.89
N GLN A 212 -2.24 -7.39 9.54
CA GLN A 212 -2.16 -7.62 10.98
C GLN A 212 -2.70 -6.44 11.81
N LEU A 213 -2.37 -5.21 11.43
CA LEU A 213 -2.89 -3.99 12.07
C LEU A 213 -4.41 -3.87 11.87
N PHE A 214 -4.92 -4.15 10.67
CA PHE A 214 -6.35 -4.07 10.40
C PHE A 214 -7.12 -5.14 11.18
N HIS A 215 -6.57 -6.35 11.29
CA HIS A 215 -7.13 -7.39 12.16
C HIS A 215 -7.19 -6.94 13.62
N ALA A 216 -6.10 -6.36 14.15
CA ALA A 216 -6.07 -5.87 15.53
C ALA A 216 -7.07 -4.73 15.77
N ALA A 217 -7.16 -3.77 14.84
CA ALA A 217 -8.13 -2.69 14.89
C ALA A 217 -9.58 -3.22 14.89
N ARG A 218 -9.89 -4.20 14.03
CA ARG A 218 -11.21 -4.83 13.96
C ARG A 218 -11.59 -5.55 15.27
N THR A 219 -10.62 -6.21 15.90
CA THR A 219 -10.84 -6.86 17.21
C THR A 219 -11.06 -5.83 18.32
N ALA A 220 -10.32 -4.72 18.31
CA ALA A 220 -10.47 -3.64 19.28
C ALA A 220 -11.75 -2.81 19.08
N LEU A 221 -12.31 -2.80 17.86
CA LEU A 221 -13.45 -1.99 17.45
C LEU A 221 -14.57 -2.86 16.86
N PRO A 222 -15.44 -3.48 17.69
CA PRO A 222 -16.47 -4.42 17.21
C PRO A 222 -17.45 -3.82 16.17
N GLY A 223 -17.67 -2.51 16.18
CA GLY A 223 -18.54 -1.79 15.24
C GLY A 223 -17.86 -1.33 13.93
N LEU A 224 -16.58 -1.67 13.72
CA LEU A 224 -15.75 -1.07 12.66
C LEU A 224 -16.36 -1.21 11.26
N GLN A 225 -16.93 -2.37 10.93
CA GLN A 225 -17.52 -2.59 9.60
C GLN A 225 -18.74 -1.69 9.34
N THR A 226 -19.59 -1.49 10.34
CA THR A 226 -20.73 -0.57 10.26
C THR A 226 -20.23 0.86 10.10
N SER A 227 -19.26 1.29 10.92
CA SER A 227 -18.68 2.63 10.82
C SER A 227 -18.04 2.89 9.45
N ILE A 228 -17.36 1.91 8.86
CA ILE A 228 -16.80 2.01 7.50
C ILE A 228 -17.92 2.21 6.46
N ALA A 229 -19.00 1.44 6.54
CA ALA A 229 -20.14 1.56 5.61
C ALA A 229 -20.84 2.94 5.73
N GLU A 230 -20.87 3.50 6.93
CA GLU A 230 -21.42 4.83 7.21
C GLU A 230 -20.45 5.98 6.87
N GLY A 231 -19.17 5.67 6.61
CA GLY A 231 -18.12 6.65 6.33
C GLY A 231 -17.54 7.32 7.57
N ASP A 232 -17.78 6.77 8.77
CA ASP A 232 -17.15 7.23 10.00
C ASP A 232 -15.87 6.44 10.28
N PHE A 233 -14.73 7.10 10.08
CA PHE A 233 -13.40 6.52 10.30
C PHE A 233 -12.75 7.05 11.58
N SER A 234 -13.46 7.82 12.39
CA SER A 234 -12.89 8.55 13.53
C SER A 234 -12.25 7.60 14.54
N ALA A 235 -12.96 6.52 14.92
CA ALA A 235 -12.43 5.52 15.85
C ALA A 235 -11.24 4.74 15.27
N LEU A 236 -11.26 4.41 13.98
CA LEU A 236 -10.18 3.70 13.30
C LEU A 236 -8.91 4.55 13.25
N PHE A 237 -9.04 5.83 12.88
CA PHE A 237 -7.91 6.74 12.80
C PHE A 237 -7.37 7.11 14.18
N GLU A 238 -8.22 7.21 15.19
CA GLU A 238 -7.75 7.38 16.57
C GLU A 238 -7.01 6.14 17.05
N TRP A 239 -7.47 4.94 16.70
CA TRP A 239 -6.75 3.71 17.01
C TRP A 239 -5.35 3.68 16.35
N LEU A 240 -5.25 4.02 15.06
CA LEU A 240 -3.95 4.12 14.37
C LEU A 240 -3.05 5.20 14.98
N ARG A 241 -3.62 6.36 15.32
CA ARG A 241 -2.89 7.43 15.99
C ARG A 241 -2.31 6.96 17.32
N GLN A 242 -3.12 6.27 18.11
CA GLN A 242 -2.75 5.81 19.44
C GLN A 242 -1.71 4.69 19.42
N ASN A 243 -1.83 3.75 18.47
CA ASN A 243 -1.04 2.52 18.47
C ASN A 243 0.16 2.56 17.53
N ILE A 244 0.17 3.44 16.52
CA ILE A 244 1.21 3.50 15.49
C ILE A 244 1.75 4.92 15.32
N TRP A 245 0.92 5.87 14.88
CA TRP A 245 1.43 7.12 14.31
C TRP A 245 2.19 7.99 15.31
N GLN A 246 1.62 8.19 16.51
CA GLN A 246 2.21 9.08 17.52
C GLN A 246 3.56 8.59 18.07
N HIS A 247 3.95 7.34 17.78
CA HIS A 247 5.17 6.75 18.31
C HIS A 247 6.40 7.05 17.45
N GLY A 248 6.24 7.44 16.18
CA GLY A 248 7.36 7.63 15.26
C GLY A 248 8.38 6.50 15.36
N SER A 249 9.63 6.84 15.71
CA SER A 249 10.74 5.91 15.90
C SER A 249 11.09 5.64 17.36
N ARG A 250 10.16 5.87 18.30
CA ARG A 250 10.35 5.60 19.73
C ARG A 250 10.64 4.13 20.05
N PHE A 251 10.06 3.21 19.29
CA PHE A 251 10.17 1.77 19.51
C PHE A 251 10.89 1.09 18.34
N SER A 252 11.43 -0.10 18.57
CA SER A 252 11.76 -1.00 17.47
C SER A 252 10.48 -1.45 16.76
N THR A 253 10.58 -1.89 15.51
CA THR A 253 9.42 -2.33 14.72
C THR A 253 8.68 -3.48 15.41
N SER A 254 9.41 -4.50 15.86
CA SER A 254 8.86 -5.63 16.63
C SER A 254 8.10 -5.16 17.87
N LYS A 255 8.70 -4.27 18.68
CA LYS A 255 8.05 -3.73 19.89
C LYS A 255 6.80 -2.91 19.57
N LEU A 256 6.84 -2.06 18.53
CA LEU A 256 5.70 -1.27 18.08
C LEU A 256 4.52 -2.17 17.71
N ILE A 257 4.78 -3.20 16.89
CA ILE A 257 3.75 -4.12 16.40
C ILE A 257 3.22 -5.04 17.50
N THR A 258 4.09 -5.53 18.39
CA THR A 258 3.66 -6.30 19.57
C THR A 258 2.78 -5.47 20.50
N GLN A 259 3.09 -4.18 20.71
CA GLN A 259 2.23 -3.31 21.51
C GLN A 259 0.87 -3.04 20.85
N ALA A 260 0.86 -2.82 19.54
CA ALA A 260 -0.37 -2.52 18.80
C ALA A 260 -1.27 -3.75 18.60
N THR A 261 -0.68 -4.94 18.48
CA THR A 261 -1.40 -6.14 17.98
C THR A 261 -1.31 -7.36 18.89
N GLY A 262 -0.47 -7.31 19.93
CA GLY A 262 -0.28 -8.39 20.90
C GLY A 262 0.84 -9.38 20.56
N GLU A 263 1.36 -9.37 19.33
CA GLU A 263 2.47 -10.23 18.87
C GLU A 263 3.34 -9.53 17.82
N ASP A 264 4.51 -10.08 17.52
CA ASP A 264 5.34 -9.59 16.41
C ASP A 264 4.70 -9.92 15.05
N LEU A 265 5.38 -9.60 13.94
CA LEU A 265 4.92 -9.90 12.59
C LEU A 265 4.52 -11.36 12.43
N ASN A 266 3.26 -11.61 12.06
CA ASN A 266 2.74 -12.94 11.82
C ASN A 266 2.02 -13.02 10.47
N ILE A 267 2.59 -13.84 9.57
CA ILE A 267 2.08 -14.04 8.20
C ILE A 267 0.63 -14.55 8.14
N ARG A 268 0.13 -15.17 9.22
CA ARG A 268 -1.23 -15.72 9.24
C ARG A 268 -2.29 -14.69 8.90
N TYR A 269 -2.13 -13.45 9.37
CA TYR A 269 -3.11 -12.40 9.16
C TYR A 269 -3.25 -11.99 7.70
N PHE A 270 -2.12 -11.90 6.99
CA PHE A 270 -2.14 -11.61 5.56
C PHE A 270 -2.77 -12.76 4.76
N ARG A 271 -2.43 -14.01 5.09
CA ARG A 271 -3.02 -15.19 4.46
C ARG A 271 -4.53 -15.29 4.70
N GLU A 272 -4.96 -15.08 5.94
CA GLU A 272 -6.39 -15.07 6.33
C GLU A 272 -7.14 -13.97 5.58
N HIS A 273 -6.56 -12.77 5.47
CA HIS A 273 -7.12 -11.66 4.71
C HIS A 273 -7.32 -12.00 3.23
N LEU A 274 -6.26 -12.47 2.55
CA LEU A 274 -6.36 -12.87 1.14
C LEU A 274 -7.38 -13.99 0.95
N THR A 275 -7.34 -15.01 1.81
CA THR A 275 -8.28 -16.14 1.71
C THR A 275 -9.72 -15.66 1.89
N SER A 276 -9.99 -14.82 2.91
CA SER A 276 -11.33 -14.29 3.18
C SER A 276 -11.87 -13.39 2.07
N ARG A 277 -10.99 -12.75 1.27
CA ARG A 277 -11.40 -11.84 0.20
C ARG A 277 -11.59 -12.54 -1.13
N TYR A 278 -10.81 -13.58 -1.41
CA TYR A 278 -10.69 -14.15 -2.76
C TYR A 278 -11.15 -15.61 -2.89
N LEU A 279 -11.48 -16.30 -1.79
CA LEU A 279 -11.93 -17.71 -1.76
C LEU A 279 -13.22 -17.87 -0.95
#